data_AF-A0A962ST53-F1
#
_entry.id   AF-A0A962ST53-F1
#
_cell.length_a   1.000
_cell.length_b   1.000
_cell.length_c   1.000
_cell.angle_alpha   90.00
_cell.angle_beta   90.00
_cell.angle_gamma   90.00
#
_symmetry.space_group_name_H-M   'P 1'
#
loop_
_entity.id
_entity.type
_entity.pdbx_description
1 polymer ?
#
loop_
_entity_poly.entity_id
_entity_poly.type
_entity_poly.pdbx_seq_one_letter_code
_entity_poly.pdbx_strand_id
1 'polypeptide(L)'
;MRISTHWIYQRGVKPITDHLSKLGRVQEEISSGQKILKPADDPNNSARLMELHKQVQLNEQYGRNIIIANSRLAAEETAVRESGNLLQRVRELTIQANNAALNDENREIIATEIGELRSQLLDIANTRDGDGAYVFAGFLEQTIPFTVSDGEVVYNGDQGQRWLQVGPSRQVAVGDHGEGVFMNIRKGNEQLLTKANVRNTGNAEINDGSIIDPTEFQNNFLGHEYRIEFNNDGSNITFDIIEVTNGVDNPTPLLSNQSYVSGQPINFRGMQVVISHPGTDPEDMPQDGDEFTVKAAQDLSIFQVLDNLVTTLETPSQTSVEDAI
;
A
#
# COMPACT_ATOMS: atom_id res chain seq x y z
N MET A 1 12.30 -33.35 -89.47
CA MET A 1 11.63 -33.69 -88.19
C MET A 1 10.23 -34.17 -88.49
N ARG A 2 9.88 -35.43 -88.13
CA ARG A 2 8.50 -35.93 -88.21
C ARG A 2 7.79 -35.62 -86.90
N ILE A 3 6.78 -34.75 -86.96
CA ILE A 3 5.91 -34.50 -85.82
C ILE A 3 4.85 -35.61 -85.84
N SER A 4 4.82 -36.46 -84.81
CA SER A 4 3.83 -37.52 -84.66
C SER A 4 2.43 -36.92 -84.48
N THR A 5 1.41 -37.51 -85.10
CA THR A 5 -0.01 -37.15 -84.92
C THR A 5 -0.41 -37.14 -83.43
N HIS A 6 0.21 -38.01 -82.63
CA HIS A 6 0.06 -38.04 -81.17
C HIS A 6 0.52 -36.74 -80.50
N TRP A 7 1.61 -36.16 -80.99
CA TRP A 7 2.18 -34.90 -80.47
C TRP A 7 1.31 -33.69 -80.86
N ILE A 8 0.69 -33.71 -82.04
CA ILE A 8 -0.27 -32.69 -82.48
C ILE A 8 -1.54 -32.74 -81.61
N TYR A 9 -2.05 -33.93 -81.33
CA TYR A 9 -3.23 -34.13 -80.47
C TYR A 9 -2.94 -33.71 -79.02
N GLN A 10 -1.79 -34.10 -78.46
CA GLN A 10 -1.35 -33.67 -77.13
C GLN A 10 -1.18 -32.15 -77.02
N ARG A 11 -0.70 -31.49 -78.08
CA ARG A 11 -0.56 -30.03 -78.12
C ARG A 11 -1.91 -29.31 -78.13
N GLY A 12 -2.98 -29.94 -78.63
CA GLY A 12 -4.35 -29.43 -78.57
C GLY A 12 -5.08 -29.71 -77.25
N VAL A 13 -4.82 -30.86 -76.63
CA VAL A 13 -5.48 -31.28 -75.37
C VAL A 13 -4.88 -30.61 -74.14
N LYS A 14 -3.55 -30.39 -74.10
CA LYS A 14 -2.87 -29.79 -72.96
C LYS A 14 -3.41 -28.40 -72.56
N PRO A 15 -3.65 -27.45 -73.49
CA PRO A 15 -4.28 -26.18 -73.16
C PRO A 15 -5.67 -26.35 -72.52
N ILE A 16 -6.47 -27.32 -72.99
CA ILE A 16 -7.82 -27.57 -72.46
C ILE A 16 -7.73 -28.06 -71.00
N THR A 17 -6.84 -29.01 -70.71
CA THR A 17 -6.65 -29.50 -69.34
C THR A 17 -6.10 -28.41 -68.42
N ASP A 18 -5.19 -27.55 -68.93
CA ASP A 18 -4.66 -26.41 -68.19
C ASP A 18 -5.75 -25.36 -67.88
N HIS A 19 -6.65 -25.10 -68.83
CA HIS A 19 -7.77 -24.18 -68.65
C HIS A 19 -8.81 -24.71 -67.65
N LEU A 20 -9.14 -26.01 -67.70
CA LEU A 20 -10.04 -26.63 -66.73
C LEU A 20 -9.48 -26.57 -65.30
N SER A 21 -8.17 -26.80 -65.13
CA SER A 21 -7.50 -26.67 -63.84
C SER A 21 -7.53 -25.23 -63.32
N LYS A 22 -7.26 -24.23 -64.19
CA LYS A 22 -7.37 -22.81 -63.83
C LYS A 22 -8.79 -22.41 -63.46
N LEU A 23 -9.80 -22.93 -64.17
CA LEU A 23 -11.20 -22.66 -63.88
C LEU A 23 -11.62 -23.25 -62.52
N GLY A 24 -11.23 -24.49 -62.23
CA GLY A 24 -11.46 -25.11 -60.92
C GLY A 24 -10.81 -24.30 -59.79
N ARG A 25 -9.58 -23.83 -59.99
CA ARG A 25 -8.92 -22.94 -59.03
C ARG A 25 -9.65 -21.62 -58.82
N VAL A 26 -10.07 -20.94 -59.88
CA VAL A 26 -10.84 -19.68 -59.75
C VAL A 26 -12.17 -19.95 -59.04
N GLN A 27 -12.81 -21.09 -59.26
CA GLN A 27 -14.00 -21.49 -58.52
C GLN A 27 -13.71 -21.70 -57.03
N GLU A 28 -12.57 -22.30 -56.66
CA GLU A 28 -12.13 -22.42 -55.26
C GLU A 28 -11.82 -21.05 -54.63
N GLU A 29 -11.17 -20.15 -55.36
CA GLU A 29 -10.90 -18.76 -54.92
C GLU A 29 -12.22 -17.98 -54.72
N ILE A 30 -13.21 -18.15 -55.61
CA ILE A 30 -14.54 -17.56 -55.46
C ILE A 30 -15.29 -18.16 -54.27
N SER A 31 -15.25 -19.48 -54.10
CA SER A 31 -15.97 -20.18 -53.03
C SER A 31 -15.39 -19.87 -51.65
N SER A 32 -14.07 -19.70 -51.54
CA SER A 32 -13.39 -19.35 -50.30
C SER A 32 -13.34 -17.84 -50.03
N GLY A 33 -13.49 -17.02 -51.08
CA GLY A 33 -13.23 -15.58 -51.03
C GLY A 33 -11.76 -15.23 -50.87
N GLN A 34 -10.85 -16.21 -50.97
CA GLN A 34 -9.42 -16.03 -50.75
C GLN A 34 -8.65 -16.16 -52.08
N LYS A 35 -7.77 -15.21 -52.34
CA LYS A 35 -6.90 -15.22 -53.53
C LYS A 35 -5.71 -16.20 -53.40
N ILE A 36 -5.30 -16.51 -52.18
CA ILE A 36 -4.18 -17.42 -51.89
C ILE A 36 -4.75 -18.59 -51.10
N LEU A 37 -4.80 -19.77 -51.72
CA LEU A 37 -5.36 -20.98 -51.12
C LEU A 37 -4.28 -21.82 -50.43
N LYS A 38 -3.07 -21.85 -51.00
CA LYS A 38 -1.92 -22.59 -50.47
C LYS A 38 -0.68 -21.71 -50.45
N PRO A 39 0.23 -21.88 -49.47
CA PRO A 39 1.49 -21.12 -49.44
C PRO A 39 2.35 -21.31 -50.70
N ALA A 40 2.24 -22.46 -51.37
CA ALA A 40 2.94 -22.75 -52.61
C ALA A 40 2.45 -21.95 -53.83
N ASP A 41 1.24 -21.36 -53.75
CA ASP A 41 0.64 -20.60 -54.84
C ASP A 41 1.29 -19.22 -55.02
N ASP A 42 1.69 -18.60 -53.91
CA ASP A 42 2.42 -17.33 -53.89
C ASP A 42 3.22 -17.22 -52.59
N PRO A 43 4.46 -17.72 -52.54
CA PRO A 43 5.25 -17.76 -51.31
C PRO A 43 5.50 -16.37 -50.70
N ASN A 44 5.68 -15.34 -51.54
CA ASN A 44 5.97 -13.98 -51.07
C ASN A 44 4.74 -13.34 -50.42
N ASN A 45 3.58 -13.42 -51.08
CA ASN A 45 2.35 -12.87 -50.50
C ASN A 45 1.83 -13.72 -49.34
N SER A 46 2.09 -15.04 -49.34
CA SER A 46 1.76 -15.92 -48.21
C SER A 46 2.56 -15.56 -46.96
N ALA A 47 3.85 -15.26 -47.08
CA ALA A 47 4.66 -14.79 -45.96
C ALA A 47 4.12 -13.46 -45.39
N ARG A 48 3.73 -12.52 -46.26
CA ARG A 48 3.12 -11.25 -45.84
C ARG A 48 1.75 -11.44 -45.18
N LEU A 49 0.94 -12.36 -45.69
CA LEU A 49 -0.36 -12.70 -45.10
C LEU A 49 -0.19 -13.33 -43.71
N MET A 50 0.80 -14.20 -43.53
CA MET A 50 1.13 -14.80 -42.23
C MET A 50 1.56 -13.74 -41.20
N GLU A 51 2.38 -12.76 -41.62
CA GLU A 51 2.76 -11.64 -40.76
C GLU A 51 1.53 -10.79 -40.37
N LEU A 52 0.63 -10.50 -41.31
CA LEU A 52 -0.63 -9.80 -41.01
C LEU A 52 -1.52 -10.60 -40.04
N HIS A 53 -1.65 -11.92 -40.22
CA HIS A 53 -2.40 -12.76 -39.29
C HIS A 53 -1.78 -12.74 -37.88
N LYS A 54 -0.46 -12.80 -37.78
CA LYS A 54 0.25 -12.65 -36.50
C LYS A 54 -0.04 -11.30 -35.86
N GLN A 55 -0.02 -10.21 -36.64
CA GLN A 55 -0.36 -8.87 -36.14
C GLN A 55 -1.81 -8.77 -35.65
N VAL A 56 -2.76 -9.39 -36.35
CA VAL A 56 -4.16 -9.46 -35.90
C VAL A 56 -4.27 -10.22 -34.57
N GLN A 57 -3.64 -11.39 -34.46
CA GLN A 57 -3.64 -12.19 -33.23
C GLN A 57 -3.02 -11.45 -32.04
N LEU A 58 -1.92 -10.72 -32.28
CA LEU A 58 -1.30 -9.87 -31.26
C LEU A 58 -2.23 -8.74 -30.83
N ASN A 59 -2.91 -8.07 -31.77
CA ASN A 59 -3.88 -7.02 -31.45
C ASN A 59 -5.08 -7.56 -30.67
N GLU A 60 -5.59 -8.74 -31.01
CA GLU A 60 -6.64 -9.40 -30.24
C GLU A 60 -6.17 -9.74 -28.82
N GLN A 61 -4.92 -10.20 -28.65
CA GLN A 61 -4.34 -10.44 -27.33
C GLN A 61 -4.19 -9.13 -26.55
N TYR A 62 -3.73 -8.05 -27.17
CA TYR A 62 -3.68 -6.73 -26.51
C TYR A 62 -5.07 -6.27 -26.09
N GLY A 63 -6.10 -6.46 -26.94
CA GLY A 63 -7.48 -6.17 -26.59
C GLY A 63 -7.96 -6.94 -25.36
N ARG A 64 -7.68 -8.25 -25.28
CA ARG A 64 -7.98 -9.05 -24.08
C ARG A 64 -7.23 -8.56 -22.84
N ASN A 65 -5.94 -8.26 -22.98
CA ASN A 65 -5.12 -7.74 -21.88
C ASN A 65 -5.64 -6.40 -21.36
N ILE A 66 -6.11 -5.51 -22.25
CA ILE A 66 -6.73 -4.23 -21.87
C ILE A 66 -8.02 -4.44 -21.08
N ILE A 67 -8.88 -5.39 -21.50
CA ILE A 67 -10.12 -5.71 -20.77
C ILE A 67 -9.80 -6.23 -19.36
N ILE A 68 -8.84 -7.15 -19.25
CA ILE A 68 -8.40 -7.69 -17.95
C ILE A 68 -7.81 -6.58 -17.08
N ALA A 69 -6.92 -5.75 -17.63
CA ALA A 69 -6.32 -4.62 -16.92
C ALA A 69 -7.39 -3.66 -16.38
N ASN A 70 -8.36 -3.27 -17.22
CA ASN A 70 -9.45 -2.38 -16.80
C ASN A 70 -10.31 -3.01 -15.70
N SER A 71 -10.64 -4.31 -15.82
CA SER A 71 -11.45 -4.99 -14.81
C SER A 71 -10.74 -5.06 -13.45
N ARG A 72 -9.44 -5.34 -13.44
CA ARG A 72 -8.65 -5.42 -12.21
C ARG A 72 -8.45 -4.05 -11.56
N LEU A 73 -8.02 -3.06 -12.34
CA LEU A 73 -7.82 -1.70 -11.85
C LEU A 73 -9.13 -1.08 -11.35
N ALA A 74 -10.28 -1.42 -11.95
CA ALA A 74 -11.57 -0.97 -11.45
C ALA A 74 -11.96 -1.63 -10.10
N ALA A 75 -11.64 -2.91 -9.91
CA ALA A 75 -11.86 -3.59 -8.62
C ALA A 75 -10.96 -3.00 -7.52
N GLU A 76 -9.69 -2.75 -7.86
CA GLU A 76 -8.73 -2.10 -6.99
C GLU A 76 -9.16 -0.68 -6.60
N GLU A 77 -9.50 0.18 -7.57
CA GLU A 77 -9.99 1.54 -7.34
C GLU A 77 -11.23 1.54 -6.43
N THR A 78 -12.14 0.58 -6.63
CA THR A 78 -13.33 0.42 -5.78
C THR A 78 -12.93 0.12 -4.34
N ALA A 79 -12.02 -0.83 -4.13
CA ALA A 79 -11.54 -1.21 -2.81
C ALA A 79 -10.77 -0.06 -2.11
N VAL A 80 -9.90 0.65 -2.84
CA VAL A 80 -9.15 1.79 -2.28
C VAL A 80 -10.09 2.94 -1.93
N ARG A 81 -11.05 3.27 -2.80
CA ARG A 81 -12.06 4.30 -2.53
C ARG A 81 -12.91 3.96 -1.30
N GLU A 82 -13.32 2.71 -1.16
CA GLU A 82 -14.09 2.26 0.01
C GLU A 82 -13.26 2.30 1.28
N SER A 83 -12.00 1.88 1.22
CA SER A 83 -11.04 2.03 2.32
C SER A 83 -10.92 3.50 2.74
N GLY A 84 -10.76 4.43 1.79
CA GLY A 84 -10.69 5.87 2.07
C GLY A 84 -11.94 6.42 2.77
N ASN A 85 -13.14 5.96 2.38
CA ASN A 85 -14.37 6.37 3.05
C ASN A 85 -14.45 5.86 4.49
N LEU A 86 -14.04 4.61 4.74
CA LEU A 86 -13.96 4.07 6.11
C LEU A 86 -12.98 4.87 6.97
N LEU A 87 -11.81 5.22 6.42
CA LEU A 87 -10.81 6.01 7.14
C LEU A 87 -11.27 7.43 7.41
N GLN A 88 -12.05 8.04 6.51
CA GLN A 88 -12.68 9.32 6.78
C GLN A 88 -13.65 9.22 7.97
N ARG A 89 -14.45 8.15 8.04
CA ARG A 89 -15.33 7.89 9.19
C ARG A 89 -14.54 7.67 10.48
N VAL A 90 -13.48 6.87 10.44
CA VAL A 90 -12.57 6.69 11.59
C VAL A 90 -12.03 8.05 12.04
N ARG A 91 -11.60 8.92 11.13
CA ARG A 91 -11.09 10.25 11.47
C ARG A 91 -12.14 11.12 12.15
N GLU A 92 -13.39 11.09 11.69
CA GLU A 92 -14.50 11.78 12.36
C GLU A 92 -14.71 11.30 13.79
N LEU A 93 -14.73 9.97 13.98
CA LEU A 93 -14.86 9.33 15.29
C LEU A 93 -13.68 9.65 16.22
N THR A 94 -12.47 9.68 15.66
CA THR A 94 -11.24 10.05 16.38
C THR A 94 -11.32 11.48 16.89
N ILE A 95 -11.74 12.42 16.05
CA ILE A 95 -11.93 13.84 16.45
C ILE A 95 -13.01 13.94 17.52
N GLN A 96 -14.11 13.18 17.39
CA GLN A 96 -15.16 13.15 18.39
C GLN A 96 -14.66 12.60 19.74
N ALA A 97 -13.81 11.58 19.70
CA ALA A 97 -13.24 10.95 20.88
C ALA A 97 -12.17 11.81 21.56
N ASN A 98 -11.54 12.74 20.84
CA ASN A 98 -10.60 13.72 21.40
C ASN A 98 -11.28 14.89 22.14
N ASN A 99 -12.60 14.84 22.31
CA ASN A 99 -13.32 15.83 23.11
C ASN A 99 -13.26 15.46 24.60
N ALA A 100 -12.56 16.27 25.41
CA ALA A 100 -12.39 16.06 26.85
C ALA A 100 -13.70 16.02 27.66
N ALA A 101 -14.83 16.49 27.11
CA ALA A 101 -16.14 16.41 27.77
C ALA A 101 -16.86 15.07 27.55
N LEU A 102 -16.29 14.13 26.78
CA LEU A 102 -16.88 12.83 26.51
C LEU A 102 -16.69 11.89 27.71
N ASN A 103 -17.75 11.20 28.13
CA ASN A 103 -17.66 10.19 29.19
C ASN A 103 -17.11 8.86 28.66
N ASP A 104 -16.61 8.02 29.56
CA ASP A 104 -15.99 6.73 29.20
C ASP A 104 -16.95 5.80 28.43
N GLU A 105 -18.25 5.78 28.79
CA GLU A 105 -19.27 4.98 28.09
C GLU A 105 -19.39 5.35 26.60
N ASN A 106 -19.38 6.65 26.27
CA ASN A 106 -19.41 7.08 24.88
C ASN A 106 -18.08 6.81 24.15
N ARG A 107 -16.94 6.81 24.86
CA ARG A 107 -15.64 6.44 24.28
C ARG A 107 -15.62 4.95 23.90
N GLU A 108 -16.17 4.08 24.74
CA GLU A 108 -16.31 2.64 24.47
C GLU A 108 -17.22 2.36 23.26
N ILE A 109 -18.31 3.12 23.11
CA ILE A 109 -19.19 3.02 21.93
C ILE A 109 -18.42 3.40 20.65
N ILE A 110 -17.63 4.48 20.70
CA ILE A 110 -16.80 4.90 19.56
C ILE A 110 -15.73 3.84 19.25
N ALA A 111 -15.09 3.27 20.28
CA ALA A 111 -14.12 2.18 20.11
C ALA A 111 -14.74 0.98 19.40
N THR A 112 -15.97 0.60 19.78
CA THR A 112 -16.72 -0.47 19.13
C THR A 112 -16.97 -0.17 17.65
N GLU A 113 -17.41 1.05 17.31
CA GLU A 113 -17.62 1.44 15.91
C GLU A 113 -16.32 1.40 15.10
N ILE A 114 -15.20 1.85 15.67
CA ILE A 114 -13.88 1.77 15.01
C ILE A 114 -13.45 0.31 14.81
N GLY A 115 -13.71 -0.58 15.77
CA GLY A 115 -13.46 -2.02 15.64
C GLY A 115 -14.28 -2.68 14.51
N GLU A 116 -15.53 -2.24 14.30
CA GLU A 116 -16.34 -2.66 13.17
C GLU A 116 -15.78 -2.15 11.84
N LEU A 117 -15.38 -0.87 11.78
CA LEU A 117 -14.76 -0.27 10.59
C LEU A 117 -13.43 -0.95 10.24
N ARG A 118 -12.63 -1.33 11.24
CA ARG A 118 -11.41 -2.13 11.06
C ARG A 118 -11.72 -3.49 10.45
N SER A 119 -12.77 -4.16 10.90
CA SER A 119 -13.20 -5.45 10.34
C SER A 119 -13.67 -5.30 8.88
N GLN A 120 -14.42 -4.23 8.57
CA GLN A 120 -14.81 -3.91 7.19
C GLN A 120 -13.59 -3.60 6.30
N LEU A 121 -12.59 -2.89 6.83
CA LEU A 121 -11.35 -2.62 6.11
C LEU A 121 -10.58 -3.90 5.79
N LEU A 122 -10.58 -4.87 6.71
CA LEU A 122 -9.96 -6.18 6.49
C LEU A 122 -10.67 -6.97 5.38
N ASP A 123 -11.99 -6.89 5.31
CA ASP A 123 -12.77 -7.49 4.22
C ASP A 123 -12.45 -6.85 2.88
N ILE A 124 -12.35 -5.51 2.84
CA ILE A 124 -11.97 -4.76 1.62
C ILE A 124 -10.54 -5.11 1.19
N ALA A 125 -9.59 -5.20 2.12
CA ALA A 125 -8.21 -5.59 1.83
C ALA A 125 -8.11 -7.04 1.30
N ASN A 126 -9.12 -7.87 1.54
CA ASN A 126 -9.29 -9.21 1.00
C ASN A 126 -10.23 -9.28 -0.23
N THR A 127 -10.45 -8.16 -0.93
CA THR A 127 -11.27 -8.13 -2.15
C THR A 127 -10.71 -9.02 -3.25
N ARG A 128 -11.63 -9.65 -4.00
CA ARG A 128 -11.33 -10.49 -5.17
C ARG A 128 -11.78 -9.81 -6.46
N ASP A 129 -11.08 -10.08 -7.54
CA ASP A 129 -11.48 -9.68 -8.89
C ASP A 129 -12.55 -10.61 -9.48
N GLY A 130 -12.96 -10.32 -10.72
CA GLY A 130 -13.98 -11.09 -11.45
C GLY A 130 -13.57 -12.54 -11.77
N ASP A 131 -12.27 -12.87 -11.72
CA ASP A 131 -11.73 -14.20 -11.92
C ASP A 131 -11.55 -14.96 -10.57
N GLY A 132 -11.88 -14.31 -9.46
CA GLY A 132 -11.79 -14.86 -8.10
C GLY A 132 -10.39 -14.75 -7.48
N ALA A 133 -9.47 -14.03 -8.11
CA ALA A 133 -8.13 -13.77 -7.59
C ALA A 133 -8.13 -12.57 -6.64
N TYR A 134 -7.35 -12.66 -5.56
CA TYR A 134 -7.18 -11.56 -4.61
C TYR A 134 -6.42 -10.38 -5.25
N VAL A 135 -7.01 -9.18 -5.14
CA VAL A 135 -6.49 -7.97 -5.79
C VAL A 135 -5.15 -7.55 -5.18
N PHE A 136 -5.03 -7.63 -3.85
CA PHE A 136 -3.86 -7.15 -3.10
C PHE A 136 -2.84 -8.24 -2.73
N ALA A 137 -2.92 -9.43 -3.32
CA ALA A 137 -2.03 -10.56 -2.98
C ALA A 137 -0.74 -10.64 -3.83
N GLY A 138 -0.50 -9.68 -4.73
CA GLY A 138 0.67 -9.68 -5.62
C GLY A 138 0.59 -10.78 -6.68
N PHE A 139 1.63 -11.62 -6.81
CA PHE A 139 1.60 -12.83 -7.65
C PHE A 139 0.87 -14.02 -6.99
N LEU A 140 0.64 -14.00 -5.67
CA LEU A 140 -0.01 -15.06 -4.90
C LEU A 140 -1.55 -14.97 -4.93
N GLU A 141 -2.14 -14.99 -6.13
CA GLU A 141 -3.55 -14.70 -6.40
C GLU A 141 -4.60 -15.47 -5.59
N GLN A 142 -4.25 -16.69 -5.18
CA GLN A 142 -5.16 -17.63 -4.51
C GLN A 142 -4.93 -17.65 -3.00
N THR A 143 -3.95 -16.90 -2.52
CA THR A 143 -3.62 -16.76 -1.10
C THR A 143 -4.41 -15.60 -0.53
N ILE A 144 -5.04 -15.81 0.62
CA ILE A 144 -5.74 -14.74 1.35
C ILE A 144 -4.68 -13.71 1.80
N PRO A 145 -4.70 -12.46 1.29
CA PRO A 145 -3.62 -11.52 1.53
C PRO A 145 -3.55 -11.08 2.99
N PHE A 146 -4.67 -10.91 3.69
CA PHE A 146 -4.69 -10.45 5.07
C PHE A 146 -5.42 -11.44 5.98
N THR A 147 -4.74 -11.90 7.03
CA THR A 147 -5.31 -12.78 8.06
C THR A 147 -5.01 -12.24 9.44
N VAL A 148 -5.87 -12.53 10.42
CA VAL A 148 -5.60 -12.20 11.83
C VAL A 148 -4.85 -13.35 12.49
N SER A 149 -3.65 -13.08 13.03
CA SER A 149 -2.87 -14.00 13.87
C SER A 149 -2.53 -13.29 15.18
N ASP A 150 -2.83 -13.92 16.32
CA ASP A 150 -2.57 -13.35 17.66
C ASP A 150 -3.14 -11.94 17.89
N GLY A 151 -4.26 -11.61 17.22
CA GLY A 151 -4.91 -10.30 17.28
C GLY A 151 -4.40 -9.30 16.24
N GLU A 152 -3.23 -9.51 15.67
CA GLU A 152 -2.62 -8.65 14.66
C GLU A 152 -2.97 -9.09 13.23
N VAL A 153 -3.08 -8.14 12.32
CA VAL A 153 -3.25 -8.43 10.90
C VAL A 153 -1.90 -8.69 10.25
N VAL A 154 -1.75 -9.88 9.67
CA VAL A 154 -0.54 -10.33 8.97
C VAL A 154 -0.81 -10.37 7.47
N TYR A 155 0.16 -9.88 6.69
CA TYR A 155 0.15 -9.95 5.23
C TYR A 155 0.80 -11.25 4.75
N ASN A 156 0.08 -12.04 3.96
CA ASN A 156 0.53 -13.33 3.39
C ASN A 156 0.70 -13.29 1.87
N GLY A 157 0.56 -12.11 1.25
CA GLY A 157 0.86 -11.94 -0.17
C GLY A 157 2.34 -11.74 -0.44
N ASP A 158 2.68 -11.41 -1.69
CA ASP A 158 4.03 -10.98 -2.06
C ASP A 158 4.05 -9.54 -2.59
N GLN A 159 5.25 -8.96 -2.71
CA GLN A 159 5.46 -7.60 -3.22
C GLN A 159 5.45 -7.52 -4.76
N GLY A 160 4.93 -8.54 -5.43
CA GLY A 160 4.96 -8.67 -6.87
C GLY A 160 3.94 -7.79 -7.57
N GLN A 161 4.40 -6.95 -8.50
CA GLN A 161 3.52 -6.18 -9.38
C GLN A 161 3.40 -6.83 -10.76
N ARG A 162 2.17 -7.01 -11.23
CA ARG A 162 1.91 -7.62 -12.55
C ARG A 162 1.79 -6.60 -13.65
N TRP A 163 2.43 -6.93 -14.77
CA TRP A 163 2.47 -6.09 -15.96
C TRP A 163 1.81 -6.80 -17.13
N LEU A 164 0.78 -6.19 -17.72
CA LEU A 164 0.14 -6.67 -18.94
C LEU A 164 0.56 -5.84 -20.14
N GLN A 165 0.93 -6.52 -21.22
CA GLN A 165 1.24 -5.87 -22.48
C GLN A 165 -0.05 -5.46 -23.20
N VAL A 166 -0.23 -4.15 -23.38
CA VAL A 166 -1.43 -3.55 -24.01
C VAL A 166 -1.14 -2.98 -25.40
N GLY A 167 0.09 -3.13 -25.87
CA GLY A 167 0.51 -2.73 -27.21
C GLY A 167 1.92 -3.22 -27.54
N PRO A 168 2.42 -2.94 -28.75
CA PRO A 168 3.70 -3.48 -29.24
C PRO A 168 4.90 -3.22 -28.32
N SER A 169 4.92 -2.07 -27.64
CA SER A 169 5.99 -1.66 -26.72
C SER A 169 5.46 -1.02 -25.44
N ARG A 170 4.21 -1.33 -25.06
CA ARG A 170 3.57 -0.75 -23.88
C ARG A 170 3.07 -1.83 -22.94
N GLN A 171 3.48 -1.74 -21.69
CA GLN A 171 2.98 -2.53 -20.58
C GLN A 171 2.32 -1.62 -19.55
N VAL A 172 1.37 -2.15 -18.81
CA VAL A 172 0.62 -1.46 -17.77
C VAL A 172 0.60 -2.36 -16.54
N ALA A 173 0.88 -1.78 -15.37
CA ALA A 173 0.68 -2.45 -14.10
C ALA A 173 -0.81 -2.69 -13.85
N VAL A 174 -1.20 -3.87 -13.38
CA VAL A 174 -2.60 -4.28 -13.23
C VAL A 174 -2.99 -4.63 -11.79
N GLY A 175 -2.35 -3.97 -10.84
CA GLY A 175 -2.54 -4.16 -9.41
C GLY A 175 -1.37 -3.59 -8.62
N ASP A 176 -1.62 -3.22 -7.37
CA ASP A 176 -0.64 -2.98 -6.33
C ASP A 176 -0.66 -4.10 -5.28
N HIS A 177 0.47 -4.29 -4.57
CA HIS A 177 0.56 -5.29 -3.52
C HIS A 177 0.07 -4.73 -2.17
N GLY A 178 -0.65 -5.54 -1.40
CA GLY A 178 -1.30 -5.12 -0.16
C GLY A 178 -0.35 -4.59 0.90
N GLU A 179 0.91 -5.05 0.94
CA GLU A 179 1.90 -4.53 1.87
C GLU A 179 2.15 -3.02 1.67
N GLY A 180 2.25 -2.58 0.41
CA GLY A 180 2.49 -1.16 0.09
C GLY A 180 1.26 -0.28 0.30
N VAL A 181 0.06 -0.88 0.25
CA VAL A 181 -1.21 -0.16 0.40
C VAL A 181 -1.64 -0.06 1.88
N PHE A 182 -1.49 -1.14 2.66
CA PHE A 182 -2.09 -1.26 4.00
C PHE A 182 -1.09 -1.48 5.14
N MET A 183 0.13 -1.97 4.88
CA MET A 183 1.09 -2.36 5.93
C MET A 183 2.20 -1.34 6.16
N ASN A 184 2.68 -0.70 5.10
CA ASN A 184 3.84 0.19 5.18
C ASN A 184 3.42 1.66 5.26
N ILE A 185 2.69 2.01 6.32
CA ILE A 185 2.33 3.40 6.62
C ILE A 185 3.28 3.93 7.68
N ARG A 186 3.90 5.08 7.43
CA ARG A 186 4.78 5.72 8.42
C ARG A 186 3.94 6.45 9.46
N LYS A 187 4.17 6.17 10.75
CA LYS A 187 3.49 6.85 11.87
C LYS A 187 4.02 8.27 12.12
N GLY A 188 3.21 9.14 12.70
CA GLY A 188 3.58 10.51 13.08
C GLY A 188 3.79 11.44 11.89
N ASN A 189 4.76 12.37 12.00
CA ASN A 189 5.18 13.26 10.91
C ASN A 189 6.04 12.58 9.82
N GLU A 190 5.87 11.26 9.64
CA GLU A 190 6.66 10.36 8.78
C GLU A 190 8.11 10.11 9.24
N GLN A 191 8.52 10.67 10.39
CA GLN A 191 9.92 10.67 10.84
C GLN A 191 10.07 10.23 12.30
N LEU A 192 9.19 10.69 13.20
CA LEU A 192 9.27 10.45 14.64
C LEU A 192 7.97 9.88 15.21
N LEU A 193 8.10 9.09 16.28
CA LEU A 193 7.00 8.68 17.13
C LEU A 193 7.29 9.14 18.56
N THR A 194 6.40 9.97 19.09
CA THR A 194 6.37 10.42 20.48
C THR A 194 5.21 9.76 21.21
N LYS A 195 5.37 9.43 22.49
CA LYS A 195 4.32 8.83 23.31
C LYS A 195 4.45 9.24 24.76
N ALA A 196 3.34 9.60 25.41
CA ALA A 196 3.28 9.76 26.86
C ALA A 196 3.18 8.40 27.58
N ASN A 197 3.84 8.25 28.74
CA ASN A 197 3.68 7.06 29.55
C ASN A 197 2.31 7.07 30.25
N VAL A 198 1.59 5.95 30.18
CA VAL A 198 0.26 5.75 30.78
C VAL A 198 0.24 5.89 32.31
N ARG A 199 1.42 5.89 32.95
CA ARG A 199 1.59 6.06 34.39
C ARG A 199 1.86 7.51 34.79
N ASN A 200 1.92 8.43 33.83
CA ASN A 200 2.10 9.85 34.11
C ASN A 200 0.93 10.37 34.95
N THR A 201 1.27 11.23 35.89
CA THR A 201 0.31 11.83 36.82
C THR A 201 0.01 13.29 36.49
N GLY A 202 0.88 13.96 35.74
CA GLY A 202 0.63 15.28 35.18
C GLY A 202 -0.05 15.25 33.79
N ASN A 203 -0.70 16.35 33.43
CA ASN A 203 -1.40 16.50 32.13
C ASN A 203 -0.51 17.13 31.03
N ALA A 204 0.80 16.87 31.06
CA ALA A 204 1.69 17.41 30.04
C ALA A 204 1.59 16.59 28.72
N GLU A 205 1.60 17.30 27.60
CA GLU A 205 1.47 16.74 26.26
C GLU A 205 2.75 16.98 25.47
N ILE A 206 3.12 16.01 24.64
CA ILE A 206 4.27 16.07 23.73
C ILE A 206 3.77 16.19 22.29
N ASN A 207 4.38 17.08 21.51
CA ASN A 207 4.07 17.16 20.08
C ASN A 207 4.74 16.03 19.27
N ASP A 208 4.35 15.85 18.01
CA ASP A 208 4.91 14.85 17.08
C ASP A 208 6.44 14.98 16.81
N GLY A 209 7.09 16.02 17.34
CA GLY A 209 8.49 16.33 17.08
C GLY A 209 8.79 16.77 15.64
N SER A 210 10.06 17.05 15.35
CA SER A 210 10.56 17.32 14.00
C SER A 210 12.06 17.02 13.90
N ILE A 211 12.54 16.68 12.71
CA ILE A 211 13.98 16.56 12.43
C ILE A 211 14.54 17.94 12.05
N ILE A 212 15.53 18.40 12.81
CA ILE A 212 16.26 19.65 12.55
C ILE A 212 17.61 19.41 11.86
N ASP A 213 18.25 18.26 12.11
CA ASP A 213 19.48 17.84 11.43
C ASP A 213 19.36 16.37 10.96
N PRO A 214 19.08 16.15 9.66
CA PRO A 214 18.96 14.81 9.10
C PRO A 214 20.24 13.97 9.20
N THR A 215 21.42 14.59 9.23
CA THR A 215 22.71 13.87 9.30
C THR A 215 22.95 13.36 10.70
N GLU A 216 22.69 14.18 11.71
CA GLU A 216 22.80 13.76 13.11
C GLU A 216 21.75 12.70 13.46
N PHE A 217 20.53 12.86 12.95
CA PHE A 217 19.44 11.90 13.08
C PHE A 217 19.81 10.52 12.52
N GLN A 218 20.33 10.48 11.28
CA GLN A 218 20.72 9.22 10.65
C GLN A 218 21.84 8.47 11.37
N ASN A 219 22.81 9.20 11.93
CA ASN A 219 24.00 8.59 12.52
C ASN A 219 23.83 8.21 14.00
N ASN A 220 22.94 8.90 14.75
CA ASN A 220 22.91 8.78 16.21
C ASN A 220 21.51 8.53 16.80
N PHE A 221 20.44 8.60 16.01
CA PHE A 221 19.07 8.37 16.48
C PHE A 221 18.43 7.15 15.84
N LEU A 222 18.70 6.90 14.56
CA LEU A 222 18.13 5.76 13.84
C LEU A 222 18.48 4.43 14.52
N GLY A 223 17.46 3.68 14.95
CA GLY A 223 17.60 2.42 15.70
C GLY A 223 17.65 2.58 17.22
N HIS A 224 17.57 3.81 17.74
CA HIS A 224 17.59 4.12 19.15
C HIS A 224 16.23 4.64 19.65
N GLU A 225 15.93 4.37 20.92
CA GLU A 225 14.75 4.86 21.64
C GLU A 225 15.21 5.71 22.82
N TYR A 226 14.59 6.87 23.01
CA TYR A 226 14.94 7.82 24.04
C TYR A 226 13.74 8.09 24.94
N ARG A 227 13.99 8.25 26.23
CA ARG A 227 13.01 8.58 27.26
C ARG A 227 13.36 9.93 27.87
N ILE A 228 12.38 10.81 27.94
CA ILE A 228 12.44 12.09 28.63
C ILE A 228 11.75 11.88 29.97
N GLU A 229 12.51 11.94 31.05
CA GLU A 229 12.04 11.70 32.41
C GLU A 229 12.03 13.03 33.17
N PHE A 230 10.89 13.40 33.74
CA PHE A 230 10.71 14.63 34.48
C PHE A 230 11.01 14.43 35.96
N ASN A 231 11.79 15.35 36.52
CA ASN A 231 12.06 15.46 37.94
C ASN A 231 11.50 16.79 38.45
N ASN A 232 10.52 16.72 39.35
CA ASN A 232 9.84 17.90 39.89
C ASN A 232 10.04 17.97 41.41
N ASP A 233 10.89 18.89 41.86
CA ASP A 233 11.18 19.09 43.30
C ASP A 233 10.19 20.05 44.00
N GLY A 234 9.15 20.49 43.29
CA GLY A 234 8.14 21.45 43.76
C GLY A 234 8.53 22.92 43.62
N SER A 235 9.78 23.24 43.23
CA SER A 235 10.26 24.62 42.96
C SER A 235 10.87 24.77 41.56
N ASN A 236 11.51 23.72 41.04
CA ASN A 236 12.05 23.64 39.69
C ASN A 236 11.60 22.33 39.04
N ILE A 237 11.17 22.42 37.80
CA ILE A 237 10.92 21.25 36.96
C ILE A 237 12.14 21.09 36.07
N THR A 238 12.74 19.91 36.14
CA THR A 238 13.86 19.54 35.28
C THR A 238 13.56 18.25 34.55
N PHE A 239 14.28 18.00 33.46
CA PHE A 239 14.16 16.75 32.72
C PHE A 239 15.53 16.17 32.41
N ASP A 240 15.56 14.84 32.34
CA ASP A 240 16.67 14.03 31.87
C ASP A 240 16.28 13.40 30.53
N ILE A 241 17.23 13.28 29.61
CA ILE A 241 17.06 12.51 28.37
C ILE A 241 17.94 11.27 28.46
N ILE A 242 17.31 10.12 28.41
CA ILE A 242 17.91 8.82 28.65
C ILE A 242 17.73 7.96 27.41
N GLU A 243 18.80 7.30 26.94
CA GLU A 243 18.71 6.39 25.80
C GLU A 243 18.35 4.98 26.29
N VAL A 244 17.14 4.49 25.99
CA VAL A 244 16.61 3.21 26.49
C VAL A 244 16.70 2.05 25.49
N THR A 245 17.37 2.27 24.36
CA THR A 245 17.68 1.24 23.37
C THR A 245 18.37 0.06 24.05
N ASN A 246 17.70 -1.10 24.11
CA ASN A 246 18.14 -2.37 24.71
C ASN A 246 17.67 -2.70 26.15
N GLY A 247 16.71 -1.98 26.73
CA GLY A 247 16.14 -2.36 28.04
C GLY A 247 17.18 -2.41 29.16
N VAL A 248 18.22 -1.58 29.05
CA VAL A 248 19.22 -1.41 30.09
C VAL A 248 18.59 -0.58 31.20
N ASP A 249 18.41 -1.17 32.38
CA ASP A 249 18.08 -0.43 33.60
C ASP A 249 19.25 0.52 33.93
N ASN A 250 19.00 1.83 33.86
CA ASN A 250 19.94 2.96 34.04
C ASN A 250 21.04 3.18 32.98
N PRO A 251 20.69 3.65 31.78
CA PRO A 251 21.64 4.29 30.87
C PRO A 251 22.10 5.64 31.46
N THR A 252 23.36 6.03 31.22
CA THR A 252 23.80 7.40 31.50
C THR A 252 22.95 8.40 30.72
N PRO A 253 22.36 9.42 31.37
CA PRO A 253 21.56 10.42 30.66
C PRO A 253 22.42 11.14 29.61
N LEU A 254 21.89 11.26 28.39
CA LEU A 254 22.48 12.07 27.33
C LEU A 254 22.51 13.55 27.73
N LEU A 255 21.42 14.01 28.33
CA LEU A 255 21.28 15.31 28.97
C LEU A 255 20.68 15.05 30.34
N SER A 256 21.18 15.73 31.37
CA SER A 256 20.63 15.63 32.71
C SER A 256 20.37 17.00 33.32
N ASN A 257 19.35 17.06 34.18
CA ASN A 257 18.94 18.18 35.01
C ASN A 257 18.73 19.46 34.18
N GLN A 258 18.17 19.31 32.99
CA GLN A 258 17.85 20.42 32.11
C GLN A 258 16.60 21.12 32.63
N SER A 259 16.63 22.44 32.75
CA SER A 259 15.45 23.20 33.19
C SER A 259 14.32 23.09 32.16
N TYR A 260 13.14 22.70 32.62
CA TYR A 260 11.93 22.66 31.79
C TYR A 260 11.27 24.03 31.72
N VAL A 261 10.87 24.41 30.52
CA VAL A 261 9.98 25.55 30.26
C VAL A 261 8.93 25.10 29.28
N SER A 262 7.66 25.24 29.66
CA SER A 262 6.52 24.85 28.84
C SER A 262 6.56 25.50 27.45
N GLY A 263 6.42 24.69 26.41
CA GLY A 263 6.41 25.12 25.02
C GLY A 263 7.78 25.50 24.45
N GLN A 264 8.88 25.35 25.20
CA GLN A 264 10.22 25.50 24.64
C GLN A 264 10.66 24.22 23.93
N PRO A 265 11.36 24.35 22.78
CA PRO A 265 11.87 23.19 22.05
C PRO A 265 13.03 22.53 22.81
N ILE A 266 12.90 21.21 23.00
CA ILE A 266 13.94 20.33 23.52
C ILE A 266 14.64 19.70 22.31
N ASN A 267 15.91 20.02 22.11
CA ASN A 267 16.70 19.54 20.97
C ASN A 267 17.71 18.48 21.41
N PHE A 268 17.73 17.33 20.72
CA PHE A 268 18.75 16.29 20.94
C PHE A 268 18.86 15.39 19.71
N ARG A 269 20.07 14.90 19.42
CA ARG A 269 20.35 13.91 18.36
C ARG A 269 19.76 14.26 16.98
N GLY A 270 19.81 15.54 16.60
CA GLY A 270 19.27 16.03 15.32
C GLY A 270 17.76 16.21 15.26
N MET A 271 17.06 16.12 16.40
CA MET A 271 15.61 16.27 16.49
C MET A 271 15.22 17.38 17.46
N GLN A 272 13.97 17.80 17.36
CA GLN A 272 13.31 18.75 18.23
C GLN A 272 11.95 18.20 18.63
N VAL A 273 11.66 18.19 19.93
CA VAL A 273 10.32 17.93 20.49
C VAL A 273 9.92 19.10 21.39
N VAL A 274 8.62 19.32 21.52
CA VAL A 274 8.03 20.36 22.36
C VAL A 274 7.08 19.67 23.32
N ILE A 275 7.28 19.92 24.61
CA ILE A 275 6.38 19.47 25.67
C ILE A 275 5.71 20.73 26.23
N SER A 276 4.39 20.67 26.32
CA SER A 276 3.54 21.75 26.82
C SER A 276 2.55 21.22 27.83
N HIS A 277 2.09 22.09 28.72
CA HIS A 277 1.01 21.78 29.65
C HIS A 277 -0.14 22.79 29.50
N PRO A 278 -1.40 22.37 29.72
CA PRO A 278 -2.59 23.17 29.40
C PRO A 278 -2.83 24.34 30.37
N GLY A 279 -2.36 24.26 31.61
CA GLY A 279 -2.64 25.25 32.66
C GLY A 279 -1.49 25.44 33.65
N THR A 280 -1.60 26.44 34.54
CA THR A 280 -0.58 26.72 35.58
C THR A 280 -0.82 25.96 36.88
N ASP A 281 -1.86 25.14 36.93
CA ASP A 281 -2.19 24.38 38.12
C ASP A 281 -1.15 23.26 38.31
N PRO A 282 -0.79 22.92 39.56
CA PRO A 282 0.25 21.92 39.83
C PRO A 282 -0.04 20.57 39.17
N GLU A 283 -1.30 20.18 38.99
CA GLU A 283 -1.72 18.92 38.37
C GLU A 283 -1.54 18.92 36.84
N ASP A 284 -1.49 20.09 36.20
CA ASP A 284 -1.24 20.22 34.76
C ASP A 284 0.25 20.12 34.42
N MET A 285 1.11 20.47 35.37
CA MET A 285 2.56 20.45 35.19
C MET A 285 3.09 19.01 35.21
N PRO A 286 4.18 18.70 34.48
CA PRO A 286 4.87 17.41 34.64
C PRO A 286 5.23 17.15 36.10
N GLN A 287 4.85 15.99 36.60
CA GLN A 287 5.18 15.53 37.95
C GLN A 287 6.51 14.77 37.97
N ASP A 288 7.00 14.53 39.19
CA ASP A 288 8.19 13.71 39.41
C ASP A 288 7.94 12.26 38.94
N GLY A 289 8.78 11.78 38.04
CA GLY A 289 8.64 10.46 37.43
C GLY A 289 7.71 10.38 36.22
N ASP A 290 7.19 11.51 35.71
CA ASP A 290 6.48 11.53 34.44
C ASP A 290 7.47 11.27 33.29
N GLU A 291 7.09 10.39 32.35
CA GLU A 291 7.95 9.92 31.27
C GLU A 291 7.30 10.13 29.89
N PHE A 292 8.11 10.55 28.92
CA PHE A 292 7.75 10.59 27.50
C PHE A 292 8.78 9.85 26.69
N THR A 293 8.34 9.05 25.74
CA THR A 293 9.23 8.25 24.89
C THR A 293 9.25 8.79 23.48
N VAL A 294 10.44 8.84 22.88
CA VAL A 294 10.68 9.29 21.51
C VAL A 294 11.49 8.23 20.79
N LYS A 295 10.95 7.72 19.67
CA LYS A 295 11.64 6.76 18.80
C LYS A 295 11.43 7.10 17.33
N ALA A 296 12.25 6.50 16.46
CA ALA A 296 12.06 6.65 15.02
C ALA A 296 10.70 6.07 14.61
N ALA A 297 10.00 6.74 13.69
CA ALA A 297 8.79 6.19 13.10
C ALA A 297 9.11 4.83 12.47
N GLN A 298 8.37 3.80 12.87
CA GLN A 298 8.41 2.49 12.24
C GLN A 298 7.23 2.39 11.28
N ASP A 299 7.38 1.55 10.25
CA ASP A 299 6.27 1.20 9.39
C ASP A 299 5.22 0.47 10.23
N LEU A 300 4.01 1.02 10.29
CA LEU A 300 2.86 0.46 10.96
C LEU A 300 1.76 0.18 9.93
N SER A 301 1.09 -0.94 10.12
CA SER A 301 -0.09 -1.22 9.34
C SER A 301 -1.25 -0.32 9.76
N ILE A 302 -2.13 -0.01 8.81
CA ILE A 302 -3.36 0.72 9.10
C ILE A 302 -4.21 -0.01 10.15
N PHE A 303 -4.17 -1.34 10.14
CA PHE A 303 -4.88 -2.18 11.10
C PHE A 303 -4.33 -1.99 12.52
N GLN A 304 -3.01 -1.94 12.69
CA GLN A 304 -2.39 -1.65 13.98
C GLN A 304 -2.70 -0.23 14.46
N VAL A 305 -2.79 0.76 13.57
CA VAL A 305 -3.23 2.12 13.95
C VAL A 305 -4.65 2.10 14.51
N LEU A 306 -5.57 1.39 13.84
CA LEU A 306 -6.94 1.24 14.31
C LEU A 306 -7.00 0.46 15.64
N ASP A 307 -6.21 -0.59 15.80
CA ASP A 307 -6.16 -1.39 17.03
C ASP A 307 -5.62 -0.58 18.22
N ASN A 308 -4.59 0.24 18.00
CA ASN A 308 -4.07 1.17 19.00
C ASN A 308 -5.12 2.23 19.37
N LEU A 309 -5.88 2.73 18.40
CA LEU A 309 -6.94 3.69 18.63
C LEU A 309 -8.06 3.08 19.49
N VAL A 310 -8.53 1.88 19.15
CA VAL A 310 -9.52 1.14 19.96
C VAL A 310 -9.01 0.97 21.40
N THR A 311 -7.78 0.47 21.56
CA THR A 311 -7.17 0.25 22.88
C THR A 311 -7.09 1.54 23.70
N THR A 312 -6.73 2.66 23.07
CA THR A 312 -6.63 3.98 23.73
C THR A 312 -7.98 4.51 24.18
N LEU A 313 -9.04 4.24 23.41
CA LEU A 313 -10.40 4.63 23.75
C LEU A 313 -11.01 3.79 24.87
N GLU A 314 -10.59 2.53 24.99
CA GLU A 314 -10.99 1.63 26.07
C GLU A 314 -10.26 1.93 27.40
N THR A 315 -9.06 2.52 27.36
CA THR A 315 -8.37 2.98 28.58
C THR A 315 -9.00 4.28 29.12
N PRO A 316 -9.26 4.40 30.44
CA PRO A 316 -9.91 5.58 31.05
C PRO A 316 -9.08 6.88 30.89
N SER A 317 -9.77 8.02 30.92
CA SER A 317 -9.46 9.34 30.29
C SER A 317 -8.13 10.07 30.57
N GLN A 318 -7.03 9.41 30.90
CA GLN A 318 -5.71 10.07 31.11
C GLN A 318 -4.77 10.00 29.91
N THR A 319 -5.16 9.34 28.81
CA THR A 319 -4.37 9.27 27.58
C THR A 319 -5.06 10.02 26.44
N SER A 320 -4.41 11.09 25.94
CA SER A 320 -4.85 11.84 24.77
C SER A 320 -4.84 10.94 23.53
N VAL A 321 -5.85 11.12 22.66
CA VAL A 321 -6.05 10.29 21.46
C VAL A 321 -4.90 10.45 20.44
N GLU A 322 -4.13 11.53 20.55
CA GLU A 322 -2.93 11.78 19.74
C GLU A 322 -1.85 10.69 19.90
N ASP A 323 -1.76 10.00 21.05
CA ASP A 323 -0.78 8.91 21.24
C ASP A 323 -1.04 7.68 20.33
N ALA A 324 -2.26 7.53 19.80
CA ALA A 324 -2.67 6.38 18.99
C ALA A 324 -2.33 6.49 17.50
N ILE A 325 -2.27 7.73 16.96
CA ILE A 325 -2.09 8.06 15.52
C ILE A 325 -0.63 8.30 15.21
#